data_AF-U2PNT2-F1
#
_entry.id   AF-U2PNT2-F1
#
_cell.length_a   1.000
_cell.length_b   1.000
_cell.length_c   1.000
_cell.angle_alpha   90.00
_cell.angle_beta   90.00
_cell.angle_gamma   90.00
#
_symmetry.space_group_name_H-M   'P 1'
#
loop_
_entity.id
_entity.type
_entity.pdbx_description
1 polymer ?
#
loop_
_entity_poly.entity_id
_entity_poly.type
_entity_poly.pdbx_seq_one_letter_code
_entity_poly.pdbx_strand_id
1 'polypeptide(L)'
;MKKLLLSALGLLALTLAGCSNNALTTNKTDYHPTALTAVIKGDAKTKTVHYRINNGATQTVNVKSGTYFFQVPASTKTQTVKVSAGTTHKTVTVHRVKALGNYRKLAAKYNQMTIASHLPAKVQKQLQAAQKNQATTQKKLAALAKTNPTAAAAAAQKQQAAAKQLQAKMATAKKQAKDELLPTSTSAGVKNLVVTKDVTIRGNVQNGQLMGLALITPTKQMKTTAGKKQFGTTFALLGTSLDAKPKYVIKKFEKVLKDAKKKSTSTTTKTIYSNGVRFNTGFSTDHLYIYMTK
;
A
#
# COMPACT_ATOMS: atom_id res chain seq x y z
N MET A 1 -47.90 -10.32 -66.49
CA MET A 1 -48.87 -10.11 -65.40
C MET A 1 -48.97 -11.38 -64.56
N LYS A 2 -48.97 -11.24 -63.22
CA LYS A 2 -49.32 -12.23 -62.17
C LYS A 2 -48.34 -13.43 -62.01
N LYS A 3 -47.51 -13.54 -60.96
CA LYS A 3 -47.68 -13.63 -59.48
C LYS A 3 -47.79 -15.10 -58.96
N LEU A 4 -46.86 -15.44 -58.06
CA LEU A 4 -46.99 -16.30 -56.85
C LEU A 4 -47.09 -17.83 -57.10
N LEU A 5 -46.55 -18.76 -56.29
CA LEU A 5 -45.83 -18.74 -55.00
C LEU A 5 -45.18 -20.12 -54.74
N LEU A 6 -44.11 -20.06 -53.98
CA LEU A 6 -43.39 -21.08 -53.20
C LEU A 6 -44.23 -22.24 -52.62
N SER A 7 -43.66 -23.45 -52.66
CA SER A 7 -43.65 -24.35 -51.49
C SER A 7 -42.46 -25.31 -51.58
N ALA A 8 -41.41 -25.04 -50.81
CA ALA A 8 -40.36 -26.03 -50.55
C ALA A 8 -39.98 -25.95 -49.08
N LEU A 9 -40.35 -27.01 -48.37
CA LEU A 9 -39.91 -27.31 -47.02
C LEU A 9 -38.39 -27.45 -47.02
N GLY A 10 -37.70 -26.53 -46.34
CA GLY A 10 -36.32 -26.70 -45.92
C GLY A 10 -36.28 -26.53 -44.41
N LEU A 11 -36.04 -27.64 -43.69
CA LEU A 11 -35.97 -27.72 -42.24
C LEU A 11 -35.07 -26.61 -41.68
N LEU A 12 -35.70 -25.59 -41.08
CA LEU A 12 -35.03 -24.74 -40.10
C LEU A 12 -34.82 -25.56 -38.84
N ALA A 13 -33.71 -26.31 -38.80
CA ALA A 13 -33.11 -26.72 -37.55
C ALA A 13 -32.66 -25.45 -36.84
N LEU A 14 -33.59 -24.86 -36.08
CA LEU A 14 -33.29 -24.00 -34.95
C LEU A 14 -32.39 -24.81 -34.04
N THR A 15 -31.07 -24.70 -34.25
CA THR A 15 -30.14 -24.86 -33.15
C THR A 15 -30.49 -23.72 -32.21
N LEU A 16 -31.46 -24.01 -31.36
CA LEU A 16 -31.63 -23.35 -30.08
C LEU A 16 -30.23 -23.46 -29.47
N ALA A 17 -29.42 -22.42 -29.64
CA ALA A 17 -28.28 -22.18 -28.79
C ALA A 17 -28.94 -22.10 -27.41
N GLY A 18 -29.00 -23.25 -26.75
CA GLY A 18 -29.59 -23.36 -25.44
C GLY A 18 -28.94 -22.26 -24.65
N CYS A 19 -29.74 -21.27 -24.27
CA CYS A 19 -29.39 -20.20 -23.34
C CYS A 19 -29.05 -20.93 -22.04
N SER A 20 -27.84 -21.50 -22.01
CA SER A 20 -27.50 -22.48 -21.01
C SER A 20 -27.45 -21.71 -19.72
N ASN A 21 -28.10 -22.29 -18.73
CA ASN A 21 -28.20 -21.86 -17.36
C ASN A 21 -26.82 -21.72 -16.66
N ASN A 22 -25.71 -21.68 -17.40
CA ASN A 22 -24.34 -21.47 -16.95
C ASN A 22 -24.11 -19.98 -16.64
N ALA A 23 -24.69 -19.54 -15.53
CA ALA A 23 -24.54 -18.20 -15.01
C ALA A 23 -23.12 -18.02 -14.47
N LEU A 24 -22.21 -17.50 -15.30
CA LEU A 24 -21.00 -16.82 -14.86
C LEU A 24 -21.23 -15.30 -14.97
N THR A 25 -21.29 -14.63 -13.83
CA THR A 25 -21.49 -13.17 -13.76
C THR A 25 -20.28 -12.49 -13.14
N THR A 26 -20.13 -11.19 -13.42
CA THR A 26 -19.30 -10.30 -12.61
C THR A 26 -20.16 -9.10 -12.26
N ASN A 27 -20.10 -8.62 -11.02
CA ASN A 27 -20.97 -7.52 -10.57
C ASN A 27 -20.74 -6.24 -11.40
N LYS A 28 -19.56 -6.11 -12.03
CA LYS A 28 -19.17 -5.03 -12.94
C LYS A 28 -18.30 -5.60 -14.05
N THR A 29 -18.15 -4.86 -15.14
CA THR A 29 -17.16 -5.11 -16.20
C THR A 29 -15.90 -4.29 -15.98
N ASP A 30 -16.01 -3.17 -15.27
CA ASP A 30 -14.94 -2.20 -15.08
C ASP A 30 -14.72 -1.94 -13.58
N TYR A 31 -13.46 -2.06 -13.17
CA TYR A 31 -13.05 -1.96 -11.78
C TYR A 31 -11.92 -0.95 -11.61
N HIS A 32 -12.06 -0.09 -10.61
CA HIS A 32 -10.99 0.77 -10.14
C HIS A 32 -10.45 0.23 -8.82
N PRO A 33 -9.12 -0.01 -8.69
CA PRO A 33 -8.53 -0.32 -7.40
C PRO A 33 -8.78 0.83 -6.41
N THR A 34 -9.39 0.51 -5.26
CA THR A 34 -9.70 1.50 -4.20
C THR A 34 -8.66 1.49 -3.08
N ALA A 35 -7.87 0.41 -2.99
CA ALA A 35 -6.81 0.20 -2.01
C ALA A 35 -5.59 -0.43 -2.70
N LEU A 36 -5.08 -1.55 -2.18
CA LEU A 36 -3.96 -2.28 -2.82
C LEU A 36 -4.38 -3.06 -4.06
N THR A 37 -5.67 -3.40 -4.17
CA THR A 37 -6.24 -4.29 -5.17
C THR A 37 -7.59 -3.79 -5.66
N ALA A 38 -8.02 -4.24 -6.84
CA ALA A 38 -9.42 -4.31 -7.21
C ALA A 38 -10.02 -5.65 -6.75
N VAL A 39 -11.20 -5.63 -6.13
CA VAL A 39 -11.92 -6.84 -5.71
C VAL A 39 -12.96 -7.16 -6.77
N ILE A 40 -12.76 -8.25 -7.50
CA ILE A 40 -13.74 -8.77 -8.46
C ILE A 40 -14.63 -9.76 -7.72
N LYS A 41 -15.94 -9.62 -7.91
CA LYS A 41 -16.97 -10.47 -7.33
C LYS A 41 -17.97 -10.84 -8.41
N GLY A 42 -18.55 -12.03 -8.28
CA GLY A 42 -19.57 -12.53 -9.18
C GLY A 42 -20.14 -13.85 -8.69
N ASP A 43 -21.03 -14.41 -9.50
CA ASP A 43 -21.72 -15.66 -9.25
C ASP A 43 -21.31 -16.70 -10.28
N ALA A 44 -21.25 -17.96 -9.85
CA ALA A 44 -20.96 -19.10 -10.69
C ALA A 44 -21.69 -20.34 -10.18
N LYS A 45 -22.22 -21.16 -11.09
CA LYS A 45 -22.83 -22.47 -10.74
C LYS A 45 -21.82 -23.61 -10.64
N THR A 46 -20.56 -23.38 -11.02
CA THR A 46 -19.47 -24.35 -10.91
C THR A 46 -18.86 -24.36 -9.51
N LYS A 47 -18.08 -25.39 -9.16
CA LYS A 47 -17.34 -25.45 -7.90
C LYS A 47 -16.12 -24.51 -7.88
N THR A 48 -15.57 -24.21 -9.05
CA THR A 48 -14.39 -23.37 -9.22
C THR A 48 -14.56 -22.39 -10.38
N VAL A 49 -13.89 -21.26 -10.25
CA VAL A 49 -13.70 -20.27 -11.32
C VAL A 49 -12.21 -20.13 -11.56
N HIS A 50 -11.82 -20.04 -12.82
CA HIS A 50 -10.45 -19.75 -13.22
C HIS A 50 -10.35 -18.29 -13.65
N TYR A 51 -9.24 -17.64 -13.36
CA TYR A 51 -8.99 -16.30 -13.86
C TYR A 51 -7.53 -16.12 -14.27
N ARG A 52 -7.31 -15.20 -15.21
CA ARG A 52 -5.98 -14.85 -15.71
C ARG A 52 -5.90 -13.35 -15.87
N ILE A 53 -4.88 -12.74 -15.26
CA ILE A 53 -4.60 -11.31 -15.38
C ILE A 53 -3.63 -11.12 -16.55
N ASN A 54 -4.03 -10.33 -17.55
CA ASN A 54 -3.32 -10.15 -18.81
C ASN A 54 -2.95 -11.52 -19.41
N ASN A 55 -1.65 -11.71 -19.71
CA ASN A 55 -1.08 -12.96 -20.18
C ASN A 55 -0.34 -13.76 -19.09
N GLY A 56 -0.66 -13.51 -17.81
CA GLY A 56 -0.07 -14.24 -16.69
C GLY A 56 -0.57 -15.68 -16.56
N ALA A 57 -0.17 -16.34 -15.48
CA ALA A 57 -0.63 -17.69 -15.15
C ALA A 57 -2.11 -17.71 -14.77
N THR A 58 -2.81 -18.77 -15.17
CA THR A 58 -4.17 -19.05 -14.72
C THR A 58 -4.17 -19.36 -13.22
N GLN A 59 -5.11 -18.74 -12.51
CA GLN A 59 -5.36 -18.91 -11.10
C GLN A 59 -6.74 -19.55 -10.90
N THR A 60 -6.94 -20.25 -9.79
CA THR A 60 -8.20 -20.92 -9.47
C THR A 60 -8.75 -20.37 -8.16
N VAL A 61 -10.05 -20.09 -8.14
CA VAL A 61 -10.79 -19.69 -6.94
C VAL A 61 -11.97 -20.63 -6.73
N ASN A 62 -12.20 -21.02 -5.47
CA ASN A 62 -13.35 -21.83 -5.10
C ASN A 62 -14.60 -20.96 -5.03
N VAL A 63 -15.70 -21.49 -5.55
CA VAL A 63 -17.02 -20.90 -5.42
C VAL A 63 -17.63 -21.36 -4.09
N LYS A 64 -18.12 -20.42 -3.30
CA LYS A 64 -18.79 -20.70 -2.03
C LYS A 64 -20.19 -20.10 -2.05
N SER A 65 -21.19 -20.95 -1.80
CA SER A 65 -22.61 -20.57 -1.83
C SER A 65 -23.00 -19.86 -3.13
N GLY A 66 -22.52 -20.37 -4.27
CA GLY A 66 -22.78 -19.80 -5.60
C GLY A 66 -22.01 -18.52 -5.94
N THR A 67 -21.21 -17.97 -5.02
CA THR A 67 -20.46 -16.72 -5.20
C THR A 67 -18.96 -16.96 -5.22
N TYR A 68 -18.22 -16.09 -5.90
CA TYR A 68 -16.77 -16.05 -5.85
C TYR A 68 -16.26 -14.61 -5.75
N PHE A 69 -15.03 -14.49 -5.24
CA PHE A 69 -14.29 -13.23 -5.32
C PHE A 69 -12.80 -13.49 -5.39
N PHE A 70 -12.08 -12.60 -6.05
CA PHE A 70 -10.61 -12.59 -6.04
C PHE A 70 -10.09 -11.17 -6.15
N GLN A 71 -8.79 -11.01 -5.85
CA GLN A 71 -8.15 -9.70 -5.81
C GLN A 71 -7.15 -9.56 -6.95
N VAL A 72 -7.25 -8.45 -7.69
CA VAL A 72 -6.30 -8.09 -8.74
C VAL A 72 -5.43 -6.94 -8.21
N PRO A 73 -4.10 -7.13 -8.07
CA PRO A 73 -3.20 -6.07 -7.64
C PRO A 73 -3.35 -4.82 -8.51
N ALA A 74 -3.42 -3.66 -7.86
CA ALA A 74 -3.36 -2.38 -8.57
C ALA A 74 -2.05 -2.27 -9.38
N SER A 75 -2.10 -1.60 -10.53
CA SER A 75 -0.96 -1.45 -11.44
C SER A 75 -1.00 -0.08 -12.12
N THR A 76 0.14 0.39 -12.62
CA THR A 76 0.23 1.57 -13.49
C THR A 76 -0.23 1.32 -14.92
N LYS A 77 -0.50 0.05 -15.26
CA LYS A 77 -1.09 -0.37 -16.53
C LYS A 77 -2.52 -0.85 -16.31
N THR A 78 -3.39 -0.57 -17.29
CA THR A 78 -4.71 -1.19 -17.35
C THR A 78 -4.53 -2.69 -17.53
N GLN A 79 -5.33 -3.48 -16.81
CA GLN A 79 -5.23 -4.93 -16.82
C GLN A 79 -6.52 -5.53 -17.34
N THR A 80 -6.41 -6.50 -18.23
CA THR A 80 -7.53 -7.31 -18.71
C THR A 80 -7.55 -8.61 -17.92
N VAL A 81 -8.68 -8.94 -17.32
CA VAL A 81 -8.85 -10.16 -16.54
C VAL A 81 -9.85 -11.04 -17.24
N LYS A 82 -9.38 -12.18 -17.72
CA LYS A 82 -10.24 -13.23 -18.30
C LYS A 82 -10.66 -14.16 -17.18
N VAL A 83 -11.96 -14.40 -17.05
CA VAL A 83 -12.58 -15.25 -16.04
C VAL A 83 -13.32 -16.36 -16.78
N SER A 84 -13.23 -17.60 -16.27
CA SER A 84 -13.91 -18.74 -16.87
C SER A 84 -14.46 -19.72 -15.84
N ALA A 85 -15.60 -20.31 -16.17
CA ALA A 85 -16.28 -21.33 -15.40
C ALA A 85 -16.83 -22.38 -16.38
N GLY A 86 -16.20 -23.56 -16.44
CA GLY A 86 -16.45 -24.51 -17.53
C GLY A 86 -16.16 -23.87 -18.90
N THR A 87 -17.14 -23.90 -19.80
CA THR A 87 -17.06 -23.31 -21.15
C THR A 87 -17.45 -21.84 -21.21
N THR A 88 -17.92 -21.25 -20.11
CA THR A 88 -18.36 -19.85 -20.08
C THR A 88 -17.22 -18.92 -19.72
N HIS A 89 -17.10 -17.80 -20.44
CA HIS A 89 -16.05 -16.81 -20.26
C HIS A 89 -16.61 -15.41 -20.03
N LYS A 90 -15.91 -14.62 -19.22
CA LYS A 90 -16.13 -13.18 -19.03
C LYS A 90 -14.79 -12.46 -19.05
N THR A 91 -14.79 -11.23 -19.53
CA THR A 91 -13.63 -10.35 -19.49
C THR A 91 -13.99 -9.11 -18.69
N VAL A 92 -13.13 -8.75 -17.74
CA VAL A 92 -13.25 -7.51 -16.97
C VAL A 92 -11.99 -6.68 -17.07
N THR A 93 -12.14 -5.37 -16.98
CA THR A 93 -11.06 -4.40 -17.04
C THR A 93 -10.77 -3.86 -15.65
N VAL A 94 -9.50 -3.87 -15.25
CA VAL A 94 -9.02 -3.19 -14.04
C VAL A 94 -8.19 -2.00 -14.46
N HIS A 95 -8.69 -0.79 -14.17
CA HIS A 95 -8.03 0.44 -14.60
C HIS A 95 -6.70 0.68 -13.89
N ARG A 96 -5.77 1.28 -14.63
CA ARG A 96 -4.50 1.79 -14.08
C ARG A 96 -4.75 2.80 -12.96
N VAL A 97 -3.82 2.84 -12.02
CA VAL A 97 -3.73 3.87 -10.98
C VAL A 97 -2.33 4.47 -10.95
N LYS A 98 -2.18 5.65 -10.35
CA LYS A 98 -0.86 6.25 -10.13
C LYS A 98 -0.13 5.50 -9.01
N ALA A 99 1.18 5.31 -9.16
CA ALA A 99 2.02 4.75 -8.10
C ALA A 99 2.31 5.80 -7.02
N LEU A 100 2.45 5.37 -5.76
CA LEU A 100 2.97 6.21 -4.68
C LEU A 100 4.40 6.69 -4.96
N GLY A 101 5.19 5.88 -5.67
CA GLY A 101 6.54 6.22 -6.07
C GLY A 101 7.42 5.00 -6.30
N ASN A 102 8.73 5.17 -6.28
CA ASN A 102 9.69 4.07 -6.34
C ASN A 102 9.80 3.38 -4.98
N TYR A 103 9.64 2.05 -4.95
CA TYR A 103 9.67 1.27 -3.72
C TYR A 103 11.00 1.40 -2.97
N ARG A 104 12.13 1.25 -3.68
CA ARG A 104 13.46 1.27 -3.06
C ARG A 104 13.77 2.59 -2.39
N LYS A 105 13.39 3.72 -3.03
CA LYS A 105 13.54 5.06 -2.45
C LYS A 105 12.72 5.21 -1.17
N LEU A 106 11.48 4.73 -1.18
CA LEU A 106 10.63 4.77 0.01
C LEU A 106 11.16 3.88 1.13
N ALA A 107 11.54 2.63 0.82
CA ALA A 107 12.10 1.71 1.79
C ALA A 107 13.37 2.27 2.44
N ALA A 108 14.27 2.86 1.66
CA ALA A 108 15.47 3.51 2.19
C ALA A 108 15.13 4.65 3.17
N LYS A 109 14.21 5.55 2.79
CA LYS A 109 13.78 6.68 3.62
C LYS A 109 13.09 6.21 4.90
N TYR A 110 12.15 5.28 4.78
CA TYR A 110 11.44 4.70 5.92
C TYR A 110 12.40 3.99 6.88
N ASN A 111 13.29 3.15 6.36
CA ASN A 111 14.26 2.41 7.19
C ASN A 111 15.22 3.36 7.90
N GLN A 112 15.71 4.41 7.23
CA GLN A 112 16.58 5.39 7.86
C GLN A 112 15.89 6.08 9.05
N MET A 113 14.63 6.50 8.88
CA MET A 113 13.88 7.13 9.96
C MET A 113 13.51 6.14 11.08
N THR A 114 13.20 4.90 10.73
CA THR A 114 12.91 3.84 11.69
C THR A 114 14.13 3.57 12.57
N ILE A 115 15.31 3.38 11.97
CA ILE A 115 16.58 3.23 12.69
C ILE A 115 16.83 4.44 13.59
N ALA A 116 16.67 5.66 13.07
CA ALA A 116 16.86 6.87 13.86
C ALA A 116 15.88 6.98 15.05
N SER A 117 14.67 6.43 14.93
CA SER A 117 13.67 6.44 16.01
C SER A 117 14.03 5.55 17.21
N HIS A 118 14.92 4.57 17.01
CA HIS A 118 15.46 3.72 18.08
C HIS A 118 16.68 4.33 18.80
N LEU A 119 17.20 5.46 18.32
CA LEU A 119 18.28 6.15 19.03
C LEU A 119 17.79 6.78 20.34
N PRO A 120 18.67 6.97 21.35
CA PRO A 120 18.31 7.74 22.53
C PRO A 120 17.87 9.17 22.18
N ALA A 121 16.89 9.72 22.90
CA ALA A 121 16.30 11.03 22.60
C ALA A 121 17.33 12.17 22.52
N LYS A 122 18.37 12.14 23.38
CA LYS A 122 19.48 13.10 23.33
C LYS A 122 20.22 13.05 21.98
N VAL A 123 20.46 11.84 21.46
CA VAL A 123 21.14 11.63 20.17
C VAL A 123 20.24 12.01 19.01
N GLN A 124 18.93 11.72 19.09
CA GLN A 124 17.96 12.18 18.08
C GLN A 124 17.96 13.72 17.96
N LYS A 125 17.94 14.44 19.10
CA LYS A 125 18.01 15.91 19.10
C LYS A 125 19.32 16.42 18.51
N GLN A 126 20.45 15.79 18.86
CA GLN A 126 21.76 16.13 18.30
C GLN A 126 21.80 15.93 16.77
N LEU A 127 21.26 14.82 16.27
CA LEU A 127 21.16 14.55 14.83
C LEU A 127 20.30 15.59 14.11
N GLN A 128 19.14 15.93 14.67
CA GLN A 128 18.26 16.94 14.07
C GLN A 128 18.92 18.32 14.04
N ALA A 129 19.62 18.71 15.11
CA ALA A 129 20.37 19.96 15.15
C ALA A 129 21.54 19.96 14.15
N ALA A 130 22.29 18.85 14.07
CA ALA A 130 23.39 18.69 13.12
C ALA A 130 22.91 18.79 11.67
N GLN A 131 21.78 18.17 11.31
CA GLN A 131 21.20 18.27 9.98
C GLN A 131 20.78 19.71 9.64
N LYS A 132 20.13 20.42 10.56
CA LYS A 132 19.72 21.82 10.34
C LYS A 132 20.90 22.76 10.16
N ASN A 133 21.99 22.50 10.87
CA ASN A 133 23.14 23.40 10.91
C ASN A 133 24.29 22.97 9.99
N GLN A 134 24.15 21.87 9.23
CA GLN A 134 25.23 21.26 8.47
C GLN A 134 25.94 22.25 7.52
N ALA A 135 25.18 23.01 6.74
CA ALA A 135 25.74 23.99 5.81
C ALA A 135 26.48 25.13 6.52
N THR A 136 25.94 25.61 7.64
CA THR A 136 26.57 26.67 8.45
C THR A 136 27.84 26.17 9.12
N THR A 137 27.82 24.93 9.64
CA THR A 137 28.98 24.29 10.27
C THR A 137 30.10 24.06 9.25
N GLN A 138 29.78 23.62 8.03
CA GLN A 138 30.77 23.47 6.96
C GLN A 138 31.43 24.81 6.59
N LYS A 139 30.64 25.89 6.42
CA LYS A 139 31.17 27.23 6.13
C LYS A 139 32.09 27.73 7.26
N LYS A 140 31.69 27.56 8.53
CA LYS A 140 32.52 27.96 9.68
C LYS A 140 33.82 27.18 9.75
N LEU A 141 33.79 25.87 9.49
CA LEU A 141 34.99 25.04 9.51
C LEU A 141 35.95 25.41 8.36
N ALA A 142 35.41 25.70 7.17
CA ALA A 142 36.21 26.16 6.03
C ALA A 142 36.82 27.54 6.27
N ALA A 143 36.11 28.45 6.94
CA ALA A 143 36.66 29.75 7.34
C ALA A 143 37.76 29.60 8.39
N LEU A 144 37.55 28.76 9.41
CA LEU A 144 38.54 28.48 10.45
C LEU A 144 39.81 27.85 9.88
N ALA A 145 39.69 26.98 8.88
CA ALA A 145 40.84 26.36 8.23
C ALA A 145 41.76 27.38 7.52
N LYS A 146 41.22 28.53 7.10
CA LYS A 146 42.01 29.61 6.46
C LYS A 146 42.77 30.47 7.48
N THR A 147 42.22 30.65 8.68
CA THR A 147 42.79 31.55 9.69
C THR A 147 43.57 30.83 10.78
N ASN A 148 43.23 29.57 11.07
CA ASN A 148 43.90 28.74 12.07
C ASN A 148 43.79 27.24 11.70
N PRO A 149 44.73 26.73 10.88
CA PRO A 149 44.70 25.35 10.37
C PRO A 149 44.75 24.29 11.48
N THR A 150 45.51 24.54 12.54
CA THR A 150 45.64 23.62 13.69
C THR A 150 44.35 23.51 14.49
N ALA A 151 43.67 24.63 14.76
CA ALA A 151 42.36 24.63 15.42
C ALA A 151 41.29 23.95 14.54
N ALA A 152 41.35 24.14 13.23
CA ALA A 152 40.46 23.46 12.29
C ALA A 152 40.69 21.93 12.28
N ALA A 153 41.95 21.48 12.32
CA ALA A 153 42.29 20.06 12.41
C ALA A 153 41.78 19.43 13.72
N ALA A 154 41.94 20.10 14.86
CA ALA A 154 41.40 19.63 16.14
C ALA A 154 39.85 19.55 16.14
N ALA A 155 39.18 20.53 15.53
CA ALA A 155 37.73 20.51 15.37
C ALA A 155 37.26 19.36 14.45
N ALA A 156 37.98 19.10 13.36
CA ALA A 156 37.73 17.97 12.46
C ALA A 156 37.91 16.62 13.17
N GLN A 157 38.97 16.45 13.98
CA GLN A 157 39.17 15.24 14.78
C GLN A 157 38.03 14.99 15.78
N LYS A 158 37.57 16.04 16.48
CA LYS A 158 36.40 15.93 17.37
C LYS A 158 35.13 15.51 16.61
N GLN A 159 34.90 16.05 15.41
CA GLN A 159 33.77 15.64 14.56
C GLN A 159 33.90 14.18 14.13
N GLN A 160 35.10 13.72 13.77
CA GLN A 160 35.33 12.34 13.38
C GLN A 160 35.11 11.36 14.54
N ALA A 161 35.56 11.70 15.76
CA ALA A 161 35.30 10.92 16.96
C ALA A 161 33.79 10.84 17.27
N ALA A 162 33.08 11.98 17.18
CA ALA A 162 31.63 12.03 17.32
C ALA A 162 30.91 11.20 16.25
N ALA A 163 31.41 11.21 15.00
CA ALA A 163 30.88 10.40 13.92
C ALA A 163 31.05 8.90 14.17
N LYS A 164 32.21 8.45 14.69
CA LYS A 164 32.44 7.05 15.09
C LYS A 164 31.47 6.61 16.20
N GLN A 165 31.30 7.43 17.24
CA GLN A 165 30.33 7.14 18.31
C GLN A 165 28.90 7.07 17.78
N LEU A 166 28.54 7.99 16.88
CA LEU A 166 27.23 8.00 16.24
C LEU A 166 27.04 6.73 15.38
N GLN A 167 28.05 6.31 14.62
CA GLN A 167 28.00 5.10 13.80
C GLN A 167 27.75 3.86 14.66
N ALA A 168 28.42 3.74 15.82
CA ALA A 168 28.18 2.65 16.77
C ALA A 168 26.73 2.67 17.29
N LYS A 169 26.21 3.84 17.68
CA LYS A 169 24.82 3.98 18.13
C LYS A 169 23.81 3.67 17.03
N MET A 170 24.10 4.05 15.78
CA MET A 170 23.29 3.71 14.61
C MET A 170 23.29 2.20 14.33
N ALA A 171 24.41 1.51 14.53
CA ALA A 171 24.47 0.06 14.40
C ALA A 171 23.59 -0.65 15.44
N THR A 172 23.66 -0.22 16.71
CA THR A 172 22.77 -0.72 17.77
C THR A 172 21.31 -0.45 17.46
N ALA A 173 20.97 0.79 17.08
CA ALA A 173 19.61 1.16 16.72
C ALA A 173 19.10 0.37 15.49
N LYS A 174 19.97 0.08 14.52
CA LYS A 174 19.64 -0.77 13.37
C LYS A 174 19.35 -2.21 13.79
N LYS A 175 20.12 -2.76 14.74
CA LYS A 175 19.87 -4.10 15.28
C LYS A 175 18.52 -4.16 16.02
N GLN A 176 18.18 -3.12 16.78
CA GLN A 176 16.89 -3.01 17.48
C GLN A 176 15.72 -2.86 16.51
N ALA A 177 15.91 -2.10 15.43
CA ALA A 177 14.88 -1.85 14.43
C ALA A 177 14.65 -3.01 13.45
N LYS A 178 15.43 -4.10 13.50
CA LYS A 178 15.54 -5.09 12.41
C LYS A 178 14.19 -5.64 11.93
N ASP A 179 13.25 -5.88 12.84
CA ASP A 179 11.94 -6.49 12.54
C ASP A 179 10.91 -5.44 12.09
N GLU A 180 11.28 -4.16 12.10
CA GLU A 180 10.46 -3.03 11.68
C GLU A 180 10.92 -2.47 10.32
N LEU A 181 12.04 -2.94 9.75
CA LEU A 181 12.57 -2.43 8.50
C LEU A 181 11.83 -3.03 7.30
N LEU A 182 11.48 -2.19 6.33
CA LEU A 182 11.02 -2.64 5.02
C LEU A 182 12.17 -3.37 4.29
N PRO A 183 11.90 -4.45 3.56
CA PRO A 183 12.93 -5.12 2.78
C PRO A 183 13.44 -4.19 1.68
N THR A 184 14.74 -4.23 1.39
CA THR A 184 15.37 -3.31 0.42
C THR A 184 14.95 -3.58 -1.02
N SER A 185 14.44 -4.79 -1.29
CA SER A 185 13.80 -5.22 -2.53
C SER A 185 12.60 -6.11 -2.20
N THR A 186 11.68 -6.25 -3.15
CA THR A 186 10.59 -7.21 -3.07
C THR A 186 10.19 -7.59 -4.48
N SER A 187 9.74 -8.83 -4.67
CA SER A 187 9.10 -9.22 -5.92
C SER A 187 7.79 -8.46 -6.12
N ALA A 188 7.29 -8.48 -7.35
CA ALA A 188 5.98 -7.92 -7.65
C ALA A 188 4.84 -8.62 -6.88
N GLY A 189 3.74 -7.90 -6.66
CA GLY A 189 2.54 -8.38 -5.99
C GLY A 189 2.23 -7.68 -4.66
N VAL A 190 1.16 -8.16 -4.02
CA VAL A 190 0.72 -7.72 -2.70
C VAL A 190 1.36 -8.61 -1.63
N LYS A 191 2.16 -8.03 -0.74
CA LYS A 191 2.92 -8.77 0.28
C LYS A 191 2.94 -8.06 1.62
N ASN A 192 2.96 -8.83 2.70
CA ASN A 192 3.34 -8.29 4.01
C ASN A 192 4.84 -8.02 3.97
N LEU A 193 5.22 -6.75 4.07
CA LEU A 193 6.60 -6.28 4.04
C LEU A 193 7.22 -6.27 5.42
N VAL A 194 6.42 -5.99 6.45
CA VAL A 194 6.78 -6.04 7.87
C VAL A 194 5.63 -6.68 8.62
N VAL A 195 5.93 -7.59 9.55
CA VAL A 195 4.96 -8.22 10.44
C VAL A 195 5.51 -8.22 11.85
N THR A 196 4.82 -7.55 12.76
CA THR A 196 5.08 -7.59 14.20
C THR A 196 3.79 -7.94 14.94
N LYS A 197 3.87 -8.15 16.26
CA LYS A 197 2.68 -8.38 17.10
C LYS A 197 1.70 -7.19 17.15
N ASP A 198 2.18 -5.99 16.81
CA ASP A 198 1.44 -4.73 16.95
C ASP A 198 0.95 -4.20 15.60
N VAL A 199 1.75 -4.37 14.54
CA VAL A 199 1.44 -3.83 13.22
C VAL A 199 1.89 -4.77 12.11
N THR A 200 1.21 -4.73 10.98
CA THR A 200 1.67 -5.26 9.70
C THR A 200 1.70 -4.14 8.68
N ILE A 201 2.81 -4.02 7.96
CA ILE A 201 2.89 -3.15 6.78
C ILE A 201 2.77 -4.04 5.56
N ARG A 202 1.66 -3.92 4.84
CA ARG A 202 1.43 -4.61 3.58
C ARG A 202 1.63 -3.65 2.42
N GLY A 203 2.32 -4.06 1.37
CA GLY A 203 2.52 -3.25 0.18
C GLY A 203 2.11 -3.98 -1.08
N ASN A 204 1.72 -3.22 -2.10
CA ASN A 204 1.65 -3.71 -3.47
C ASN A 204 2.78 -3.08 -4.27
N VAL A 205 3.72 -3.88 -4.74
CA VAL A 205 4.83 -3.43 -5.60
C VAL A 205 4.67 -4.04 -6.98
N GLN A 206 4.77 -3.23 -8.03
CA GLN A 206 4.71 -3.66 -9.43
C GLN A 206 5.87 -3.01 -10.18
N ASN A 207 6.75 -3.80 -10.79
CA ASN A 207 7.89 -3.30 -11.57
C ASN A 207 8.74 -2.26 -10.82
N GLY A 208 9.02 -2.49 -9.53
CA GLY A 208 9.76 -1.56 -8.66
C GLY A 208 8.98 -0.30 -8.24
N GLN A 209 7.75 -0.12 -8.71
CA GLN A 209 6.84 0.95 -8.30
C GLN A 209 5.98 0.48 -7.14
N LEU A 210 5.91 1.27 -6.08
CA LEU A 210 5.00 1.05 -4.98
C LEU A 210 3.62 1.60 -5.37
N MET A 211 2.65 0.71 -5.51
CA MET A 211 1.28 1.07 -5.89
C MET A 211 0.45 1.55 -4.71
N GLY A 212 0.72 1.00 -3.52
CA GLY A 212 0.02 1.36 -2.29
C GLY A 212 0.61 0.65 -1.08
N LEU A 213 0.30 1.18 0.11
CA LEU A 213 0.59 0.57 1.40
C LEU A 213 -0.68 0.39 2.23
N ALA A 214 -0.70 -0.60 3.11
CA ALA A 214 -1.68 -0.73 4.16
C ALA A 214 -0.93 -0.90 5.49
N LEU A 215 -1.23 -0.03 6.45
CA LEU A 215 -0.88 -0.25 7.85
C LEU A 215 -2.05 -0.98 8.52
N ILE A 216 -1.79 -2.18 9.00
CA ILE A 216 -2.78 -3.08 9.57
C ILE A 216 -2.46 -3.25 11.05
N THR A 217 -3.42 -3.03 11.93
CA THR A 217 -3.23 -3.13 13.39
C THR A 217 -4.36 -3.93 14.01
N PRO A 218 -4.07 -4.97 14.81
CA PRO A 218 -5.10 -5.69 15.54
C PRO A 218 -5.87 -4.74 16.47
N THR A 219 -7.20 -4.83 16.51
CA THR A 219 -8.06 -3.97 17.33
C THR A 219 -7.73 -4.10 18.82
N LYS A 220 -7.27 -5.28 19.27
CA LYS A 220 -6.75 -5.49 20.63
C LYS A 220 -5.55 -4.61 20.96
N GLN A 221 -4.66 -4.34 19.99
CA GLN A 221 -3.48 -3.50 20.21
C GLN A 221 -3.83 -2.02 20.27
N MET A 222 -4.90 -1.60 19.60
CA MET A 222 -5.42 -0.23 19.74
C MET A 222 -5.99 0.08 21.13
N LYS A 223 -6.25 -0.95 21.95
CA LYS A 223 -6.69 -0.78 23.35
C LYS A 223 -5.51 -0.56 24.32
N THR A 224 -4.28 -0.94 23.94
CA THR A 224 -3.10 -0.83 24.81
C THR A 224 -2.31 0.45 24.53
N THR A 225 -1.63 0.99 25.54
CA THR A 225 -0.76 2.17 25.37
C THR A 225 0.42 1.87 24.43
N ALA A 226 1.03 0.69 24.57
CA ALA A 226 2.12 0.25 23.72
C ALA A 226 1.69 0.09 22.24
N GLY A 227 0.56 -0.58 21.99
CA GLY A 227 0.05 -0.78 20.63
C GLY A 227 -0.36 0.54 19.97
N LYS A 228 -1.03 1.45 20.69
CA LYS A 228 -1.32 2.81 20.19
C LYS A 228 -0.05 3.58 19.83
N LYS A 229 0.99 3.50 20.68
CA LYS A 229 2.29 4.14 20.42
C LYS A 229 2.93 3.55 19.16
N GLN A 230 2.95 2.22 19.02
CA GLN A 230 3.55 1.56 17.86
C GLN A 230 2.81 1.89 16.56
N PHE A 231 1.47 1.87 16.59
CA PHE A 231 0.64 2.32 15.48
C PHE A 231 0.96 3.78 15.10
N GLY A 232 0.93 4.70 16.08
CA GLY A 232 1.17 6.12 15.84
C GLY A 232 2.56 6.42 15.28
N THR A 233 3.60 5.78 15.83
CA THR A 233 4.97 5.89 15.34
C THR A 233 5.09 5.34 13.92
N THR A 234 4.60 4.12 13.67
CA THR A 234 4.66 3.50 12.34
C THR A 234 3.91 4.33 11.30
N PHE A 235 2.71 4.81 11.64
CA PHE A 235 1.93 5.69 10.79
C PHE A 235 2.67 7.00 10.48
N ALA A 236 3.29 7.62 11.49
CA ALA A 236 4.04 8.86 11.31
C ALA A 236 5.29 8.68 10.42
N LEU A 237 6.00 7.56 10.58
CA LEU A 237 7.16 7.20 9.77
C LEU A 237 6.74 6.92 8.31
N LEU A 238 5.67 6.16 8.08
CA LEU A 238 5.14 5.90 6.74
C LEU A 238 4.64 7.19 6.08
N GLY A 239 3.84 7.98 6.79
CA GLY A 239 3.33 9.25 6.28
C GLY A 239 4.45 10.22 5.90
N THR A 240 5.45 10.40 6.76
CA THR A 240 6.63 11.23 6.46
C THR A 240 7.44 10.66 5.29
N SER A 241 7.56 9.32 5.18
CA SER A 241 8.27 8.68 4.06
C SER A 241 7.60 8.99 2.72
N LEU A 242 6.28 9.09 2.73
CA LEU A 242 5.43 9.45 1.59
C LEU A 242 5.30 10.97 1.37
N ASP A 243 6.05 11.79 2.12
CA ASP A 243 5.96 13.25 2.10
C ASP A 243 4.57 13.79 2.49
N ALA A 244 3.76 12.98 3.15
CA ALA A 244 2.51 13.40 3.74
C ALA A 244 2.73 14.09 5.10
N LYS A 245 1.68 14.72 5.63
CA LYS A 245 1.68 15.39 6.93
C LYS A 245 0.94 14.51 7.96
N PRO A 246 1.61 13.54 8.62
CA PRO A 246 0.92 12.53 9.43
C PRO A 246 0.11 13.12 10.59
N LYS A 247 0.62 14.17 11.26
CA LYS A 247 -0.14 14.86 12.33
C LYS A 247 -1.46 15.46 11.82
N TYR A 248 -1.45 16.01 10.60
CA TYR A 248 -2.66 16.53 9.97
C TYR A 248 -3.65 15.40 9.67
N VAL A 249 -3.16 14.27 9.14
CA VAL A 249 -4.00 13.12 8.80
C VAL A 249 -4.63 12.49 10.05
N ILE A 250 -3.86 12.30 11.14
CA ILE A 250 -4.39 11.80 12.43
C ILE A 250 -5.50 12.72 12.96
N LYS A 251 -5.27 14.04 13.00
CA LYS A 251 -6.30 15.00 13.44
C LYS A 251 -7.58 14.91 12.60
N LYS A 252 -7.45 14.68 11.29
CA LYS A 252 -8.61 14.49 10.40
C LYS A 252 -9.32 13.17 10.68
N PHE A 253 -8.61 12.08 10.96
CA PHE A 253 -9.23 10.82 11.38
C PHE A 253 -10.01 10.98 12.69
N GLU A 254 -9.42 11.63 13.70
CA GLU A 254 -10.10 11.90 14.98
C GLU A 254 -11.37 12.72 14.79
N LYS A 255 -11.35 13.72 13.91
CA LYS A 255 -12.53 14.52 13.57
C LYS A 255 -13.60 13.65 12.91
N VAL A 256 -13.25 12.81 11.93
CA VAL A 256 -14.19 11.90 11.26
C VAL A 256 -14.85 10.95 12.27
N LEU A 257 -14.08 10.38 13.19
CA LEU A 257 -14.61 9.50 14.24
C LEU A 257 -15.53 10.24 15.22
N LYS A 258 -15.18 11.47 15.61
CA LYS A 258 -16.03 12.31 16.48
C LYS A 258 -17.33 12.70 15.77
N ASP A 259 -17.27 13.06 14.50
CA ASP A 259 -18.44 13.47 13.71
C ASP A 259 -19.38 12.28 13.46
N ALA A 260 -18.83 11.08 13.20
CA ALA A 260 -19.61 9.85 13.05
C ALA A 260 -20.37 9.47 14.33
N LYS A 261 -19.78 9.69 15.52
CA LYS A 261 -20.47 9.50 16.80
C LYS A 261 -21.60 10.50 17.05
N LYS A 262 -21.52 11.70 16.47
CA LYS A 262 -22.51 12.79 16.66
C LYS A 262 -23.63 12.77 15.62
N LYS A 263 -23.40 12.21 14.43
CA LYS A 263 -24.39 12.11 13.34
C LYS A 263 -24.38 10.65 12.83
N SER A 264 -25.09 9.80 13.57
CA SER A 264 -25.01 8.34 13.54
C SER A 264 -25.67 7.67 12.31
N THR A 265 -25.24 7.99 11.09
CA THR A 265 -25.72 7.26 9.87
C THR A 265 -24.67 6.99 8.80
N SER A 266 -23.45 7.54 8.91
CA SER A 266 -22.45 7.39 7.84
C SER A 266 -21.45 6.27 8.12
N THR A 267 -21.58 5.17 7.38
CA THR A 267 -20.60 4.07 7.29
C THR A 267 -19.43 4.39 6.36
N THR A 268 -19.41 5.59 5.77
CA THR A 268 -18.45 6.01 4.77
C THR A 268 -17.29 6.77 5.42
N THR A 269 -16.17 6.07 5.64
CA THR A 269 -14.95 6.73 6.08
C THR A 269 -14.39 7.61 4.96
N LYS A 270 -14.48 8.93 5.15
CA LYS A 270 -14.01 9.92 4.18
C LYS A 270 -12.53 9.73 3.88
N THR A 271 -12.17 9.74 2.59
CA THR A 271 -10.77 9.77 2.15
C THR A 271 -10.11 11.05 2.64
N ILE A 272 -8.99 10.93 3.36
CA ILE A 272 -8.18 12.06 3.77
C ILE A 272 -7.04 12.23 2.77
N TYR A 273 -6.74 13.45 2.37
CA TYR A 273 -5.67 13.76 1.42
C TYR A 273 -4.53 14.50 2.11
N SER A 274 -3.29 14.13 1.80
CA SER A 274 -2.10 14.88 2.24
C SER A 274 -0.98 14.74 1.21
N ASN A 275 -0.54 15.86 0.64
CA ASN A 275 0.50 15.92 -0.39
C ASN A 275 0.29 14.92 -1.55
N GLY A 276 -0.95 14.84 -2.06
CA GLY A 276 -1.31 13.91 -3.13
C GLY A 276 -1.26 12.43 -2.73
N VAL A 277 -1.31 12.11 -1.44
CA VAL A 277 -1.52 10.76 -0.90
C VAL A 277 -2.91 10.68 -0.29
N ARG A 278 -3.64 9.62 -0.66
CA ARG A 278 -4.96 9.27 -0.12
C ARG A 278 -4.80 8.35 1.06
N PHE A 279 -5.55 8.63 2.11
CA PHE A 279 -5.63 7.84 3.33
C PHE A 279 -7.08 7.38 3.51
N ASN A 280 -7.29 6.06 3.45
CA ASN A 280 -8.59 5.44 3.63
C ASN A 280 -8.50 4.45 4.80
N THR A 281 -9.48 4.51 5.70
CA THR A 281 -9.62 3.52 6.78
C THR A 281 -10.50 2.36 6.33
N GLY A 282 -10.11 1.14 6.68
CA GLY A 282 -11.00 -0.02 6.68
C GLY A 282 -11.06 -0.61 8.09
N PHE A 283 -12.20 -1.18 8.45
CA PHE A 283 -12.39 -1.84 9.74
C PHE A 283 -12.89 -3.26 9.51
N SER A 284 -12.40 -4.18 10.32
CA SER A 284 -12.93 -5.53 10.50
C SER A 284 -13.14 -5.76 11.99
N THR A 285 -13.69 -6.93 12.36
CA THR A 285 -13.83 -7.35 13.76
C THR A 285 -12.50 -7.25 14.53
N ASP A 286 -11.41 -7.68 13.89
CA ASP A 286 -10.13 -7.89 14.59
C ASP A 286 -9.02 -6.95 14.15
N HIS A 287 -9.20 -6.19 13.07
CA HIS A 287 -8.15 -5.32 12.52
C HIS A 287 -8.67 -3.96 12.05
N LEU A 288 -7.88 -2.93 12.33
CA LEU A 288 -7.90 -1.62 11.69
C LEU A 288 -6.94 -1.64 10.49
N TYR A 289 -7.37 -1.07 9.37
CA TYR A 289 -6.57 -0.89 8.15
C TYR A 289 -6.48 0.59 7.82
N ILE A 290 -5.27 1.08 7.54
CA ILE A 290 -5.04 2.39 6.94
C ILE A 290 -4.38 2.19 5.58
N TYR A 291 -5.14 2.38 4.51
CA TYR A 291 -4.65 2.33 3.14
C TYR A 291 -4.06 3.68 2.75
N MET A 292 -2.87 3.64 2.14
CA MET A 292 -2.15 4.78 1.59
C MET A 292 -1.98 4.53 0.08
N THR A 293 -2.56 5.37 -0.76
CA THR A 293 -2.54 5.26 -2.23
C THR A 293 -2.42 6.65 -2.87
N LYS A 294 -2.29 6.73 -4.20
CA LYS A 294 -2.41 8.01 -4.93
C LYS A 294 -3.86 8.37 -5.23
#